data_AF-A0A1M6JEY3-F1
#
_entry.id   AF-A0A1M6JEY3-F1
#
_cell.length_a   1.000
_cell.length_b   1.000
_cell.length_c   1.000
_cell.angle_alpha   90.00
_cell.angle_beta   90.00
_cell.angle_gamma   90.00
#
_symmetry.space_group_name_H-M   'P 1'
#
loop_
_entity.id
_entity.type
_entity.pdbx_description
1 polymer ?
#
loop_
_entity_poly.entity_id
_entity_poly.type
_entity_poly.pdbx_seq_one_letter_code
_entity_poly.pdbx_strand_id
1 'polypeptide(L)'
;MYNNEKTEFLEYLELSLKSSEEEIKELSGEDRNDEANHVKVKANIFQIFKTVFLGVVNQKALDKEEVKNLFQAKTESIPANWKKSLENARAFKDTEKTMIEEIKLQTLEEIRTTFLRIWEEQYDRD
;
A
#
# COMPACT_ATOMS: atom_id res chain seq x y z
N MET A 1 -8.18 17.00 -15.50
CA MET A 1 -6.83 16.43 -15.71
C MET A 1 -6.26 16.16 -14.32
N TYR A 2 -5.88 14.92 -13.99
CA TYR A 2 -5.46 14.52 -12.62
C TYR A 2 -3.94 14.32 -12.50
N ASN A 3 -3.17 14.99 -13.35
CA ASN A 3 -1.73 14.75 -13.46
C ASN A 3 -0.97 15.10 -12.18
N ASN A 4 -1.45 16.08 -11.39
CA ASN A 4 -0.80 16.44 -10.13
C ASN A 4 -1.00 15.33 -9.09
N GLU A 5 -2.25 14.91 -8.88
CA GLU A 5 -2.61 13.85 -7.94
C GLU A 5 -1.93 12.52 -8.31
N LYS A 6 -1.86 12.21 -9.61
CA LYS A 6 -1.12 11.05 -10.12
C LYS A 6 0.36 11.11 -9.74
N THR A 7 1.02 12.23 -10.00
CA THR A 7 2.45 12.39 -9.71
C THR A 7 2.71 12.32 -8.22
N GLU A 8 1.94 13.07 -7.42
CA GLU A 8 2.08 13.11 -5.96
C GLU A 8 1.88 11.73 -5.32
N PHE A 9 0.86 10.98 -5.74
CA PHE A 9 0.63 9.65 -5.21
C PHE A 9 1.72 8.64 -5.63
N LEU A 10 2.23 8.74 -6.86
CA LEU A 10 3.36 7.91 -7.30
C LEU A 10 4.65 8.23 -6.54
N GLU A 11 4.91 9.52 -6.27
CA GLU A 11 6.04 9.96 -5.46
C GLU A 11 5.94 9.44 -4.03
N TYR A 12 4.76 9.50 -3.41
CA TYR A 12 4.52 8.89 -2.10
C TYR A 12 4.88 7.39 -2.11
N LEU A 13 4.35 6.62 -3.06
CA LEU A 13 4.64 5.18 -3.14
C LEU A 13 6.13 4.88 -3.36
N GLU A 14 6.81 5.68 -4.20
CA GLU A 14 8.24 5.54 -4.46
C GLU A 14 9.08 5.85 -3.21
N LEU A 15 8.79 6.95 -2.54
CA LEU A 15 9.50 7.37 -1.34
C LEU A 15 9.28 6.36 -0.21
N SER A 16 8.05 5.92 0.03
CA SER A 16 7.74 4.90 1.04
C SER A 16 8.44 3.57 0.77
N LEU A 17 8.52 3.14 -0.50
CA LEU A 17 9.28 1.96 -0.88
C LEU A 17 10.77 2.14 -0.61
N LYS A 18 11.35 3.25 -1.07
CA LYS A 18 12.78 3.54 -0.89
C LYS A 18 13.18 3.65 0.58
N SER A 19 12.40 4.35 1.40
CA SER A 19 12.63 4.45 2.84
C SER A 19 12.55 3.07 3.51
N SER A 20 11.60 2.23 3.10
CA SER A 20 11.54 0.84 3.59
C SER A 20 12.79 0.05 3.20
N GLU A 21 13.32 0.20 1.99
CA GLU A 21 14.55 -0.46 1.54
C GLU A 21 15.81 0.01 2.29
N GLU A 22 15.87 1.29 2.65
CA GLU A 22 16.94 1.85 3.49
C GLU A 22 16.86 1.28 4.91
N GLU A 23 15.68 1.28 5.53
CA GLU A 23 15.45 0.71 6.87
C GLU A 23 15.76 -0.79 6.92
N ILE A 24 15.41 -1.56 5.87
CA ILE A 24 15.77 -2.99 5.78
C ILE A 24 17.28 -3.19 5.83
N LYS A 25 18.06 -2.34 5.13
CA LYS A 25 19.52 -2.44 5.10
C LYS A 25 20.12 -2.12 6.46
N GLU A 26 19.62 -1.07 7.12
CA GLU A 26 20.05 -0.68 8.46
C GLU A 26 19.79 -1.80 9.47
N LEU A 27 18.55 -2.30 9.55
CA LEU A 27 18.17 -3.38 10.46
C LEU A 27 18.96 -4.67 10.21
N SER A 28 19.20 -5.01 8.95
CA SER A 28 20.01 -6.19 8.60
C SER A 28 21.48 -6.01 9.00
N GLY A 29 22.02 -4.78 8.90
CA GLY A 29 23.36 -4.44 9.36
C GLY A 29 23.53 -4.46 10.88
N GLU A 30 22.42 -4.34 11.62
CA GLU A 30 22.35 -4.46 13.09
C GLU A 30 21.99 -5.88 13.56
N ASP A 31 21.99 -6.88 12.69
CA ASP A 31 21.56 -8.26 12.96
C ASP A 31 20.08 -8.40 13.42
N ARG A 32 19.24 -7.37 13.23
CA ARG A 32 17.81 -7.32 13.57
C ARG A 32 16.94 -7.87 12.45
N ASN A 33 17.21 -9.12 12.05
CA ASN A 33 16.61 -9.72 10.86
C ASN A 33 15.08 -9.90 10.93
N ASP A 34 14.52 -10.14 12.11
CA ASP A 34 13.06 -10.26 12.27
C ASP A 34 12.34 -8.95 11.96
N GLU A 35 12.89 -7.83 12.47
CA GLU A 35 12.38 -6.49 12.18
C GLU A 35 12.56 -6.14 10.70
N ALA A 36 13.73 -6.45 10.14
CA ALA A 36 13.96 -6.28 8.71
C ALA A 36 12.94 -7.07 7.87
N ASN A 37 12.53 -8.26 8.30
CA ASN A 37 11.50 -9.04 7.61
C ASN A 37 10.12 -8.38 7.69
N HIS A 38 9.76 -7.75 8.80
CA HIS A 38 8.53 -6.95 8.90
C HIS A 38 8.53 -5.77 7.92
N VAL A 39 9.65 -5.05 7.82
CA VAL A 39 9.78 -3.92 6.87
C VAL A 39 9.76 -4.42 5.41
N LYS A 40 10.34 -5.59 5.11
CA LYS A 40 10.21 -6.24 3.79
C LYS A 40 8.74 -6.50 3.42
N VAL A 41 7.91 -6.90 4.37
CA VAL A 41 6.47 -7.07 4.12
C VAL A 41 5.84 -5.73 3.73
N LYS A 42 6.17 -4.63 4.43
CA LYS A 42 5.68 -3.28 4.08
C LYS A 42 6.12 -2.86 2.67
N ALA A 43 7.41 -2.97 2.37
CA ALA A 43 7.99 -2.63 1.06
C ALA A 43 7.27 -3.36 -0.09
N ASN A 44 7.00 -4.66 0.09
CA ASN A 44 6.26 -5.46 -0.89
C ASN A 44 4.85 -4.92 -1.14
N ILE A 45 4.16 -4.41 -0.12
CA ILE A 45 2.81 -3.85 -0.26
C ILE A 45 2.85 -2.52 -1.02
N PHE A 46 3.80 -1.63 -0.71
CA PHE A 46 4.00 -0.41 -1.50
C PHE A 46 4.28 -0.73 -2.98
N GLN A 47 5.16 -1.69 -3.25
CA GLN A 47 5.48 -2.12 -4.61
C GLN A 47 4.26 -2.70 -5.35
N ILE A 48 3.47 -3.56 -4.70
CA ILE A 48 2.23 -4.10 -5.28
C ILE A 48 1.27 -2.98 -5.66
N PHE A 49 1.00 -2.05 -4.74
CA PHE A 49 0.02 -0.99 -4.98
C PHE A 49 0.51 0.09 -5.95
N LYS A 50 1.82 0.32 -6.05
CA LYS A 50 2.42 1.10 -7.15
C LYS A 50 2.13 0.46 -8.50
N THR A 51 2.35 -0.85 -8.64
CA THR A 51 2.05 -1.57 -9.88
C THR A 51 0.55 -1.55 -10.21
N VAL A 52 -0.30 -1.75 -9.21
CA VAL A 52 -1.77 -1.70 -9.36
C VAL A 52 -2.21 -0.30 -9.81
N PHE A 53 -1.72 0.75 -9.16
CA PHE A 53 -2.08 2.13 -9.50
C PHE A 53 -1.64 2.49 -10.91
N LEU A 54 -0.40 2.16 -11.30
CA LEU A 54 0.08 2.31 -12.69
C LEU A 54 -0.80 1.56 -13.69
N GLY A 55 -1.25 0.35 -13.35
CA GLY A 55 -2.19 -0.42 -14.16
C GLY A 55 -3.58 0.23 -14.31
N VAL A 56 -4.02 1.05 -13.34
CA VAL A 56 -5.25 1.83 -13.44
C VAL A 56 -5.02 3.07 -14.32
N VAL A 57 -4.05 3.92 -13.98
CA VAL A 57 -3.84 5.23 -14.65
C VAL A 57 -3.31 5.15 -16.08
N ASN A 58 -2.81 3.98 -16.50
CA ASN A 58 -2.38 3.75 -17.89
C ASN A 58 -3.51 3.23 -18.79
N GLN A 59 -4.71 2.99 -18.24
CA GLN A 59 -5.89 2.70 -19.05
C GLN A 59 -6.31 3.97 -19.82
N LYS A 60 -6.71 3.80 -21.08
CA LYS A 60 -7.06 4.94 -21.94
C LYS A 60 -8.38 5.56 -21.47
N ALA A 61 -8.43 6.89 -21.53
CA ALA A 61 -9.64 7.70 -21.41
C ALA A 61 -10.37 7.65 -20.04
N LEU A 62 -9.69 7.26 -18.95
CA LEU A 62 -10.26 7.40 -17.62
C LEU A 62 -10.19 8.85 -17.14
N ASP A 63 -11.29 9.35 -16.59
CA ASP A 63 -11.31 10.58 -15.82
C ASP A 63 -10.82 10.37 -14.37
N LYS A 64 -10.77 11.46 -13.60
CA LYS A 64 -10.26 11.43 -12.21
C LYS A 64 -11.09 10.52 -11.30
N GLU A 65 -12.40 10.53 -11.48
CA GLU A 65 -13.35 9.80 -10.64
C GLU A 65 -13.36 8.31 -11.01
N GLU A 66 -13.23 7.98 -12.30
CA GLU A 66 -13.07 6.60 -12.76
C GLU A 66 -11.76 5.98 -12.23
N VAL A 67 -10.64 6.73 -12.24
CA VAL A 67 -9.38 6.26 -11.61
C VAL A 67 -9.57 6.03 -10.11
N LYS A 68 -10.24 6.96 -9.41
CA LYS A 68 -10.54 6.85 -7.98
C LYS A 68 -11.29 5.56 -7.67
N ASN A 69 -12.41 5.35 -8.35
CA ASN A 69 -13.30 4.21 -8.12
C ASN A 69 -12.62 2.88 -8.47
N LEU A 70 -11.88 2.82 -9.58
CA LEU A 70 -11.15 1.61 -9.96
C LEU A 70 -10.04 1.27 -8.96
N PHE A 71 -9.25 2.26 -8.53
CA PHE A 71 -8.20 2.00 -7.55
C PHE A 71 -8.77 1.57 -6.20
N GLN A 72 -9.82 2.24 -5.70
CA GLN A 72 -10.51 1.83 -4.47
C GLN A 72 -11.01 0.39 -4.55
N ALA A 73 -11.68 0.01 -5.65
CA ALA A 73 -12.12 -1.37 -5.86
C ALA A 73 -10.97 -2.39 -5.83
N LYS A 74 -9.79 -2.03 -6.36
CA LYS A 74 -8.58 -2.86 -6.24
C LYS A 74 -8.10 -2.98 -4.80
N THR A 75 -8.12 -1.89 -4.04
CA THR A 75 -7.74 -1.93 -2.62
C THR A 75 -8.69 -2.79 -1.78
N GLU A 76 -9.94 -3.00 -2.19
CA GLU A 76 -10.89 -3.88 -1.49
C GLU A 76 -10.75 -5.35 -1.89
N SER A 77 -10.56 -5.60 -3.18
CA SER A 77 -10.51 -6.96 -3.74
C SER A 77 -9.19 -7.69 -3.45
N ILE A 78 -8.06 -7.01 -3.55
CA ILE A 78 -6.73 -7.61 -3.32
C ILE A 78 -6.55 -8.19 -1.90
N PRO A 79 -6.92 -7.49 -0.81
CA PRO A 79 -6.71 -8.00 0.55
C PRO A 79 -7.70 -9.10 0.97
N ALA A 80 -8.64 -9.52 0.12
CA ALA A 80 -9.65 -10.54 0.50
C ALA A 80 -9.00 -11.83 1.03
N ASN A 81 -7.93 -12.28 0.37
CA ASN A 81 -7.18 -13.46 0.81
C ASN A 81 -6.33 -13.21 2.06
N TRP A 82 -5.84 -11.99 2.27
CA TRP A 82 -5.05 -11.63 3.48
C TRP A 82 -5.95 -11.61 4.72
N LYS A 83 -7.17 -11.08 4.60
CA LYS A 83 -8.16 -11.10 5.70
C LYS A 83 -8.50 -12.53 6.12
N LYS A 84 -8.77 -13.42 5.14
CA LYS A 84 -9.02 -14.84 5.41
C LYS A 84 -7.78 -15.54 5.99
N SER A 85 -6.58 -15.20 5.51
CA SER A 85 -5.31 -15.72 6.04
C SER A 85 -5.10 -15.32 7.50
N LEU A 86 -5.41 -14.06 7.85
CA LEU A 86 -5.34 -13.53 9.21
C LEU A 86 -6.33 -14.23 10.15
N GLU A 87 -7.59 -14.42 9.73
CA GLU A 87 -8.60 -15.14 10.50
C GLU A 87 -8.13 -16.57 10.83
N ASN A 88 -7.60 -17.27 9.83
CA ASN A 88 -7.03 -18.61 10.02
C ASN A 88 -5.81 -18.57 10.96
N ALA A 89 -4.88 -17.66 10.77
CA ALA A 89 -3.68 -17.53 11.61
C ALA A 89 -4.06 -17.33 13.09
N ARG A 90 -5.05 -16.47 13.37
CA ARG A 90 -5.59 -16.25 14.71
C ARG A 90 -6.24 -17.50 15.29
N ALA A 91 -7.02 -18.24 14.50
CA ALA A 91 -7.66 -19.48 14.92
C ALA A 91 -6.63 -20.56 15.32
N PHE A 92 -5.51 -20.64 14.60
CA PHE A 92 -4.42 -21.59 14.88
C PHE A 92 -3.35 -21.05 15.85
N LYS A 93 -3.51 -19.82 16.38
CA LYS A 93 -2.53 -19.14 17.24
C LYS A 93 -1.13 -19.02 16.60
N ASP A 94 -1.10 -18.88 15.28
CA ASP A 94 0.13 -18.63 14.51
C ASP A 94 0.47 -17.14 14.61
N THR A 95 1.31 -16.79 15.58
CA THR A 95 1.64 -15.40 15.94
C THR A 95 2.44 -14.70 14.85
N GLU A 96 3.39 -15.40 14.24
CA GLU A 96 4.22 -14.84 13.17
C GLU A 96 3.36 -14.49 11.95
N LYS A 97 2.53 -15.44 11.51
CA LYS A 97 1.62 -15.21 10.39
C LYS A 97 0.58 -14.13 10.70
N THR A 98 0.07 -14.10 11.93
CA THR A 98 -0.86 -13.04 12.37
C THR A 98 -0.21 -11.67 12.20
N MET A 99 1.01 -11.50 12.69
CA MET A 99 1.75 -10.25 12.58
C MET A 99 2.00 -9.84 11.13
N ILE A 100 2.41 -10.79 10.27
CA ILE A 100 2.64 -10.53 8.84
C ILE A 100 1.36 -10.05 8.16
N GLU A 101 0.22 -10.73 8.36
CA GLU A 101 -1.04 -10.32 7.72
C GLU A 101 -1.56 -8.98 8.26
N GLU A 102 -1.34 -8.68 9.54
CA GLU A 102 -1.67 -7.38 10.13
C GLU A 102 -0.82 -6.26 9.51
N ILE A 103 0.49 -6.46 9.33
CA ILE A 103 1.37 -5.47 8.67
C ILE A 103 0.87 -5.19 7.24
N LYS A 104 0.46 -6.22 6.48
CA LYS A 104 -0.07 -6.01 5.13
C LYS A 104 -1.33 -5.15 5.13
N LEU A 105 -2.27 -5.44 6.02
CA LEU A 105 -3.53 -4.71 6.12
C LEU A 105 -3.33 -3.28 6.62
N GLN A 106 -2.44 -3.07 7.59
CA GLN A 106 -2.10 -1.73 8.08
C GLN A 106 -1.43 -0.87 6.99
N THR A 107 -0.47 -1.44 6.27
CA THR A 107 0.21 -0.74 5.16
C THR A 107 -0.77 -0.39 4.05
N LEU A 108 -1.71 -1.29 3.74
CA LEU A 108 -2.77 -0.99 2.77
C LEU A 108 -3.68 0.16 3.24
N GLU A 109 -4.03 0.21 4.52
CA GLU A 109 -4.87 1.28 5.05
C GLU A 109 -4.16 2.64 5.02
N GLU A 110 -2.85 2.67 5.26
CA GLU A 110 -2.00 3.85 5.06
C GLU A 110 -2.04 4.35 3.61
N ILE A 111 -1.86 3.43 2.65
CA ILE A 111 -1.91 3.73 1.22
C ILE A 111 -3.29 4.28 0.83
N ARG A 112 -4.38 3.69 1.33
CA ARG A 112 -5.76 4.14 1.07
C ARG A 112 -6.01 5.53 1.61
N THR A 113 -5.61 5.78 2.85
CA THR A 113 -5.79 7.08 3.51
C THR A 113 -5.04 8.16 2.75
N THR A 114 -3.78 7.90 2.38
CA THR A 114 -2.95 8.83 1.63
C THR A 114 -3.50 9.06 0.22
N PHE A 115 -3.97 8.01 -0.45
CA PHE A 115 -4.62 8.11 -1.75
C PHE A 115 -5.83 9.04 -1.68
N LEU A 116 -6.76 8.80 -0.77
CA LEU A 116 -7.98 9.59 -0.64
C LEU A 116 -7.66 11.06 -0.35
N ARG A 117 -6.71 11.32 0.56
CA ARG A 117 -6.24 12.67 0.86
C ARG A 117 -5.78 13.39 -0.41
N ILE A 118 -4.87 12.81 -1.17
CA ILE A 118 -4.33 13.40 -2.41
C ILE A 118 -5.43 13.56 -3.48
N TRP A 119 -6.34 12.58 -3.57
CA TRP A 119 -7.35 12.57 -4.61
C TRP A 119 -8.54 13.51 -4.32
N GLU A 120 -8.81 13.83 -3.04
CA GLU A 120 -9.94 14.64 -2.59
C GLU A 120 -9.58 16.08 -2.19
N GLU A 121 -8.29 16.41 -1.94
CA GLU A 121 -7.79 17.74 -1.51
C GLU A 121 -8.09 18.94 -2.46
N GLN A 122 -8.85 18.75 -3.54
CA GLN A 122 -9.25 19.82 -4.48
C GLN A 122 -10.69 20.34 -4.27
N TYR A 123 -11.46 19.84 -3.31
CA TYR A 123 -12.87 20.25 -3.12
C TYR A 123 -13.11 21.36 -2.07
N ASP A 124 -12.12 21.71 -1.24
CA ASP A 124 -12.28 22.67 -0.12
C ASP A 124 -11.64 24.05 -0.37
N ARG A 125 -11.56 24.50 -1.63
CA ARG A 125 -11.19 25.89 -1.96
C ARG A 125 -12.27 26.57 -2.78
N ASP A 126 -13.42 26.76 -2.13
CA ASP A 126 -14.45 27.75 -2.51
C ASP A 126 -14.27 29.03 -1.66
#